data_AF-A0A1I3Y4D4-F1
#
_entry.id   AF-A0A1I3Y4D4-F1
#
_cell.length_a   1.000
_cell.length_b   1.000
_cell.length_c   1.000
_cell.angle_alpha   90.00
_cell.angle_beta   90.00
_cell.angle_gamma   90.00
#
_symmetry.space_group_name_H-M   'P 1'
#
loop_
_entity.id
_entity.type
_entity.pdbx_description
1 polymer ?
#
loop_
_entity_poly.entity_id
_entity_poly.type
_entity_poly.pdbx_seq_one_letter_code
_entity_poly.pdbx_strand_id
1 'polypeptide(L)'
;MWLNRGKESICLDLTLDTDRAVLDAMVRQADVFIQNLKPGSMKKLGFGSANLRMRFPRLITCDISGFGDGGPFSHLKAYDLLSKLRRASVR
;
A
#
# COMPACT_ATOMS: atom_id res chain seq x y z
N MET A 1 19.07 -8.14 -7.85
CA MET A 1 18.34 -6.90 -7.52
C MET A 1 18.34 -6.74 -6.00
N TRP A 2 19.16 -5.83 -5.45
CA TRP A 2 19.21 -5.57 -4.00
C TRP A 2 18.27 -4.42 -3.63
N LEU A 3 16.97 -4.72 -3.48
CA LEU A 3 15.94 -3.71 -3.20
C LEU A 3 15.61 -3.55 -1.70
N ASN A 4 16.17 -4.39 -0.84
CA ASN A 4 15.86 -4.44 0.60
C ASN A 4 17.08 -4.32 1.52
N ARG A 5 18.25 -3.93 0.98
CA ARG A 5 19.44 -3.69 1.82
C ARG A 5 19.14 -2.54 2.79
N GLY A 6 19.37 -2.77 4.08
CA GLY A 6 19.10 -1.79 5.14
C GLY A 6 17.67 -1.77 5.67
N LYS A 7 16.81 -2.72 5.27
CA LYS A 7 15.45 -2.88 5.83
C LYS A 7 15.42 -4.05 6.81
N GLU A 8 14.72 -3.86 7.91
CA GLU A 8 14.28 -4.96 8.79
C GLU A 8 12.97 -5.53 8.27
N SER A 9 12.79 -6.85 8.42
CA SER A 9 11.62 -7.57 7.90
C SER A 9 10.94 -8.33 9.03
N ILE A 10 9.62 -8.28 9.02
CA ILE A 10 8.74 -9.08 9.88
C ILE A 10 7.67 -9.73 9.01
N CYS A 11 7.28 -10.96 9.36
CA CYS A 11 6.14 -11.63 8.75
C CYS A 11 4.93 -11.48 9.68
N LEU A 12 3.83 -10.95 9.16
CA LEU A 12 2.58 -10.73 9.91
C LEU A 12 1.41 -11.25 9.08
N ASP A 13 0.52 -12.02 9.71
CA ASP A 13 -0.75 -12.42 9.14
C ASP A 13 -1.86 -11.45 9.55
N LEU A 14 -2.20 -10.52 8.65
CA LEU A 14 -3.23 -9.51 8.90
C LEU A 14 -4.67 -10.07 8.92
N THR A 15 -4.85 -11.39 8.87
CA THR A 15 -6.13 -12.05 9.20
C THR A 15 -6.27 -12.34 10.70
N LEU A 16 -5.15 -12.33 11.45
CA LEU A 16 -5.12 -12.54 12.90
C LEU A 16 -5.13 -11.20 13.64
N ASP A 17 -6.00 -11.06 14.63
CA ASP A 17 -6.09 -9.82 15.42
C ASP A 17 -4.82 -9.53 16.23
N THR A 18 -4.07 -10.56 16.62
CA THR A 18 -2.78 -10.42 17.30
C THR A 18 -1.76 -9.69 16.44
N ASP A 19 -1.64 -10.09 15.18
CA ASP A 19 -0.66 -9.54 14.24
C ASP A 19 -1.09 -8.16 13.75
N ARG A 20 -2.40 -7.91 13.69
CA ARG A 20 -2.95 -6.57 13.48
C ARG A 20 -2.54 -5.61 14.60
N ALA A 21 -2.59 -6.04 15.85
CA ALA A 21 -2.15 -5.22 16.98
C ALA A 21 -0.65 -4.90 16.91
N VAL A 22 0.17 -5.86 16.45
CA VAL A 22 1.61 -5.63 16.20
C VAL A 22 1.81 -4.58 15.12
N LEU A 23 1.15 -4.72 13.96
CA LEU A 23 1.23 -3.72 12.89
C LEU A 23 0.77 -2.34 13.38
N ASP A 24 -0.28 -2.29 14.18
CA ASP A 24 -0.80 -1.04 14.71
C ASP A 24 0.20 -0.32 15.63
N ALA A 25 0.85 -1.07 16.51
CA ALA A 25 1.90 -0.55 17.38
C ALA A 25 3.09 -0.01 16.58
N MET A 26 3.48 -0.70 15.50
CA MET A 26 4.53 -0.25 14.59
C MET A 26 4.13 1.04 13.85
N VAL A 27 2.91 1.07 13.29
CA VAL A 27 2.41 2.23 12.54
C VAL A 27 2.26 3.46 13.44
N ARG A 28 1.89 3.28 14.72
CA ARG A 28 1.80 4.36 15.70
C ARG A 28 3.13 5.10 15.90
N GLN A 29 4.24 4.41 15.75
CA GLN A 29 5.59 4.97 15.90
C GLN A 29 6.23 5.38 14.57
N ALA A 30 5.63 4.99 13.45
CA ALA A 30 6.16 5.27 12.13
C ALA A 30 5.86 6.72 11.70
N ASP A 31 6.82 7.34 11.03
CA ASP A 31 6.62 8.62 10.36
C ASP A 31 5.96 8.46 8.98
N VAL A 32 6.29 7.36 8.29
CA VAL A 32 5.86 7.10 6.91
C VAL A 32 5.35 5.67 6.75
N PHE A 33 4.16 5.53 6.17
CA PHE A 33 3.56 4.27 5.77
C PHE A 33 3.44 4.20 4.23
N ILE A 34 4.10 3.22 3.62
CA ILE A 34 4.14 3.05 2.16
C ILE A 34 3.55 1.69 1.80
N GLN A 35 2.61 1.67 0.85
CA GLN A 35 2.04 0.43 0.34
C GLN A 35 1.90 0.48 -1.20
N ASN A 36 2.14 -0.67 -1.84
CA ASN A 36 1.97 -0.87 -3.29
C ASN A 36 1.10 -2.10 -3.58
N LEU A 37 0.14 -2.38 -2.70
CA LEU A 37 -0.86 -3.42 -2.88
C LEU A 37 -1.98 -2.91 -3.78
N LYS A 38 -2.83 -3.85 -4.23
CA LYS A 38 -4.02 -3.51 -5.02
C LYS A 38 -4.86 -2.45 -4.28
N PRO A 39 -5.37 -1.43 -4.98
CA PRO A 39 -6.25 -0.43 -4.38
C PRO A 39 -7.41 -1.08 -3.62
N GLY A 40 -7.60 -0.63 -2.38
CA GLY A 40 -8.62 -1.16 -1.47
C GLY A 40 -8.20 -2.37 -0.63
N SER A 41 -7.06 -3.03 -0.88
CA SER A 41 -6.61 -4.17 -0.05
C SER A 41 -6.39 -3.76 1.40
N MET A 42 -5.59 -2.72 1.65
CA MET A 42 -5.36 -2.24 3.02
C MET A 42 -6.63 -1.67 3.67
N LYS A 43 -7.55 -1.10 2.88
CA LYS A 43 -8.86 -0.64 3.40
C LYS A 43 -9.69 -1.81 3.94
N LYS A 44 -9.71 -2.95 3.23
CA LYS A 44 -10.41 -4.17 3.69
C LYS A 44 -9.80 -4.76 4.97
N LEU A 45 -8.50 -4.58 5.16
CA LEU A 45 -7.77 -5.02 6.36
C LEU A 45 -7.84 -4.02 7.52
N GLY A 46 -8.49 -2.87 7.35
CA GLY A 46 -8.61 -1.83 8.38
C GLY A 46 -7.44 -0.83 8.43
N PHE A 47 -6.43 -0.98 7.57
CA PHE A 47 -5.23 -0.14 7.50
C PHE A 47 -5.23 0.80 6.29
N GLY A 48 -6.41 1.27 5.88
CA GLY A 48 -6.52 2.21 4.77
C GLY A 48 -5.93 3.58 5.13
N SER A 49 -5.23 4.23 4.21
CA SER A 49 -4.52 5.50 4.42
C SER A 49 -5.37 6.62 5.00
N ALA A 50 -6.65 6.70 4.67
CA ALA A 50 -7.56 7.67 5.27
C ALA A 50 -7.82 7.37 6.76
N ASN A 51 -8.06 6.10 7.10
CA ASN A 51 -8.27 5.67 8.49
C ASN A 51 -6.99 5.84 9.32
N LEU A 52 -5.84 5.48 8.76
CA LEU A 52 -4.55 5.65 9.41
C LEU A 52 -4.24 7.12 9.71
N ARG A 53 -4.48 8.03 8.77
CA ARG A 53 -4.31 9.48 9.01
C ARG A 53 -5.27 10.05 10.05
N MET A 54 -6.49 9.51 10.17
CA MET A 54 -7.40 9.90 11.24
C MET A 54 -6.90 9.41 12.62
N ARG A 55 -6.36 8.20 12.69
CA ARG A 55 -5.86 7.59 13.94
C ARG A 55 -4.49 8.12 14.35
N PHE A 56 -3.65 8.45 13.38
CA PHE A 56 -2.29 8.94 13.55
C PHE A 56 -2.08 10.20 12.68
N PRO A 57 -2.46 11.40 13.18
CA PRO A 57 -2.44 12.63 12.37
C PRO A 57 -1.07 13.06 11.85
N ARG A 58 0.02 12.56 12.47
CA ARG A 58 1.41 12.83 12.05
C ARG A 58 1.92 11.86 10.98
N LEU A 59 1.20 10.77 10.71
CA LEU A 59 1.64 9.72 9.79
C LEU A 59 1.47 10.17 8.34
N ILE A 60 2.55 10.09 7.56
CA ILE A 60 2.53 10.30 6.12
C ILE A 60 2.19 8.98 5.44
N THR A 61 1.11 8.94 4.65
CA THR A 61 0.69 7.73 3.92
C THR A 61 0.95 7.87 2.42
N CYS A 62 1.58 6.86 1.81
CA CYS A 62 1.84 6.78 0.38
C CYS A 62 1.24 5.50 -0.22
N ASP A 63 0.22 5.68 -1.06
CA ASP A 63 -0.43 4.61 -1.82
C ASP A 63 0.10 4.60 -3.25
N ILE A 64 0.96 3.62 -3.58
CA ILE A 64 1.49 3.44 -4.92
C ILE A 64 0.51 2.58 -5.71
N SER A 65 0.02 3.10 -6.84
CA SER A 65 -0.81 2.35 -7.78
C SER A 65 -0.39 2.65 -9.22
N GLY A 66 -0.48 1.67 -10.11
CA GLY A 66 -0.05 1.89 -11.50
C GLY A 66 -1.08 2.54 -12.42
N PHE A 67 -2.34 2.70 -11.98
CA PHE A 67 -3.42 3.31 -12.78
C PHE A 67 -4.13 4.48 -12.08
N GLY A 68 -3.68 4.88 -10.89
CA GLY A 68 -4.31 5.95 -10.12
C GLY A 68 -5.67 5.54 -9.53
N ASP A 69 -6.26 6.46 -8.78
CA ASP A 69 -7.58 6.27 -8.15
C ASP A 69 -8.70 6.84 -9.05
N GLY A 70 -9.86 6.18 -9.09
CA GLY A 70 -11.07 6.69 -9.78
C GLY A 70 -11.18 6.47 -11.30
N GLY A 71 -10.13 6.01 -11.99
CA GLY A 71 -10.21 5.66 -13.41
C GLY A 71 -10.80 4.26 -13.66
N PRO A 72 -11.29 3.95 -14.88
CA PRO A 72 -11.86 2.63 -15.23
C PRO A 72 -10.87 1.46 -15.06
N PHE A 73 -9.58 1.76 -14.87
CA PHE A 73 -8.50 0.79 -14.71
C PHE A 73 -7.87 0.80 -13.31
N SER A 74 -8.42 1.62 -12.39
CA SER A 74 -7.94 1.76 -11.02
C SER A 74 -7.94 0.43 -10.23
N HIS A 75 -8.75 -0.54 -10.64
CA HIS A 75 -8.80 -1.87 -10.01
C HIS A 75 -7.84 -2.90 -10.61
N LEU A 76 -7.11 -2.58 -11.68
CA LEU A 76 -6.20 -3.50 -12.35
C LEU A 76 -4.85 -3.59 -11.64
N LYS A 77 -4.28 -4.80 -11.64
CA LYS A 77 -2.89 -5.00 -11.23
C LYS A 77 -1.98 -4.44 -12.31
N ALA A 78 -1.22 -3.41 -11.98
CA ALA A 78 -0.21 -2.87 -12.87
C ALA A 78 1.05 -3.73 -12.79
N TYR A 79 1.25 -4.56 -13.81
CA TYR A 79 2.54 -5.18 -14.09
C TYR A 79 3.32 -4.30 -15.05
N ASP A 80 4.66 -4.24 -14.96
CA ASP A 80 5.51 -3.34 -15.76
C ASP A 80 5.21 -3.45 -17.28
N LEU A 81 4.92 -4.65 -17.77
CA LEU A 81 4.53 -4.88 -19.16
C LEU A 81 3.15 -4.27 -19.51
N LEU A 82 2.17 -4.40 -18.61
CA LEU A 82 0.81 -3.88 -18.78
C LEU A 82 0.78 -2.35 -18.73
N SER A 83 1.61 -1.74 -17.88
CA SER A 83 1.78 -0.29 -17.80
C SER A 83 2.41 0.29 -19.07
N LYS A 84 3.40 -0.39 -19.67
CA LYS A 84 4.07 0.04 -20.92
C LYS A 84 3.20 -0.13 -22.16
N LEU A 85 2.50 -1.27 -22.31
CA LEU A 85 1.66 -1.56 -23.47
C LEU A 85 0.56 -0.51 -23.68
N ARG A 86 -0.02 0.02 -22.60
CA ARG A 86 -1.12 0.97 -22.73
C ARG A 86 -0.70 2.37 -23.19
N ARG A 87 0.54 2.80 -22.92
CA ARG A 87 1.04 4.08 -23.46
C ARG A 87 1.24 4.05 -24.98
N ALA A 88 1.36 2.87 -25.58
CA ALA A 88 1.60 2.72 -27.01
C ALA A 88 0.31 2.72 -27.88
N SER A 89 -0.89 2.64 -27.27
CA SER A 89 -2.17 2.58 -28.01
C SER A 89 -2.88 3.93 -28.14
N VAL A 90 -2.21 5.04 -27.87
CA VAL A 90 -2.68 6.38 -28.26
C VAL A 90 -1.84 6.85 -29.44
N ARG A 91 -2.27 6.48 -30.65
CA ARG A 91 -2.03 7.22 -31.88
C ARG A 91 -3.37 7.49 -32.52
#